data_AF-A0A6I4HSN7-F1
#
_entry.id   AF-A0A6I4HSN7-F1
#
_cell.length_a   1.000
_cell.length_b   1.000
_cell.length_c   1.000
_cell.angle_alpha   90.00
_cell.angle_beta   90.00
_cell.angle_gamma   90.00
#
_symmetry.space_group_name_H-M   'P 1'
#
loop_
_entity.id
_entity.type
_entity.pdbx_description
1 polymer ?
#
loop_
_entity_poly.entity_id
_entity_poly.type
_entity_poly.pdbx_seq_one_letter_code
_entity_poly.pdbx_strand_id
1 'polypeptide(L)'
;MSKIVLLIKDSLQYYPIIYEVKYPMNKTFKALGSIHPLKIGMIYLLLIVISALLLYLCPEFKLTSTTVSDPNSLTSSLYFTFVTITTLGYGDILPNNELTRILVIFLSFGGVVLTGLFLNSLAHTISKITQVEDENKMRREKFDEDVRRFLDISILLTQNFDDFKFSATSLITPLSKYNPSIDTSPLMNFKFNINDLCDLFKLNGLRRFPLSKTKIEVFYNSFDILNSNLDQLLKLGYFNFNNETLKIVVKYLSYCKMVDTRENILRFARLEQSDTEWIRSMLLNAKEEVQITAISNAIDDYILLIEQIKRTVSLIVNIESLINSINQAKCSHD
;
A
#
# COMPACT_ATOMS: atom_id res chain seq x y z
N MET A 1 -16.28 -1.77 -8.36
CA MET A 1 -15.41 -2.92 -8.03
C MET A 1 -14.09 -2.95 -8.78
N SER A 2 -14.05 -3.06 -10.13
CA SER A 2 -12.79 -3.30 -10.87
C SER A 2 -11.68 -2.24 -10.66
N LYS A 3 -12.01 -0.93 -10.69
CA LYS A 3 -11.03 0.15 -10.45
C LYS A 3 -10.47 0.21 -9.02
N ILE A 4 -11.27 -0.17 -8.03
CA ILE A 4 -10.88 -0.17 -6.61
C ILE A 4 -9.99 -1.39 -6.31
N VAL A 5 -10.33 -2.55 -6.89
CA VAL A 5 -9.49 -3.75 -6.81
C VAL A 5 -8.14 -3.51 -7.49
N LEU A 6 -8.09 -2.77 -8.60
CA LEU A 6 -6.84 -2.36 -9.26
C LEU A 6 -5.99 -1.42 -8.39
N LEU A 7 -6.59 -0.39 -7.78
CA LEU A 7 -5.89 0.54 -6.88
C LEU A 7 -5.30 -0.16 -5.65
N ILE A 8 -6.04 -1.12 -5.07
CA ILE A 8 -5.59 -1.92 -3.93
C ILE A 8 -4.51 -2.93 -4.37
N LYS A 9 -4.63 -3.51 -5.56
CA LYS A 9 -3.67 -4.51 -6.06
C LYS A 9 -2.32 -3.88 -6.43
N ASP A 10 -2.33 -2.67 -7.00
CA ASP A 10 -1.11 -1.93 -7.34
C ASP A 10 -0.41 -1.36 -6.10
N SER A 11 -1.14 -0.97 -5.04
CA SER A 11 -0.55 -0.43 -3.80
C SER A 11 0.03 -1.51 -2.87
N LEU A 12 -0.57 -2.72 -2.84
CA LEU A 12 -0.07 -3.86 -2.07
C LEU A 12 1.27 -4.41 -2.60
N GLN A 13 1.69 -4.06 -3.82
CA GLN A 13 2.94 -4.53 -4.44
C GLN A 13 4.21 -3.89 -3.83
N TYR A 14 4.07 -2.84 -3.01
CA TYR A 14 5.17 -1.94 -2.61
C TYR A 14 5.66 -2.06 -1.17
N TYR A 15 5.25 -3.08 -0.43
CA TYR A 15 5.93 -3.48 0.81
C TYR A 15 6.94 -4.59 0.49
N PRO A 16 8.22 -4.27 0.16
CA PRO A 16 9.23 -5.28 -0.05
C PRO A 16 9.55 -5.95 1.29
N ILE A 17 9.34 -7.27 1.36
CA ILE A 17 9.82 -8.06 2.49
C ILE A 17 11.25 -8.46 2.16
N ILE A 18 12.22 -7.88 2.86
CA ILE A 18 13.55 -8.48 3.01
C ILE A 18 13.56 -9.11 4.39
N TYR A 19 13.20 -10.38 4.52
CA TYR A 19 13.74 -11.23 5.58
C TYR A 19 13.74 -12.69 5.12
N GLU A 20 14.94 -13.28 5.04
CA GLU A 20 15.10 -14.72 5.07
C GLU A 20 14.66 -15.22 6.44
N VAL A 21 13.60 -16.02 6.49
CA VAL A 21 13.26 -16.76 7.69
C VAL A 21 14.36 -17.80 7.93
N LYS A 22 15.32 -17.43 8.79
CA LYS A 22 16.47 -18.25 9.15
C LYS A 22 16.08 -19.17 10.29
N TYR A 23 15.38 -20.25 9.95
CA TYR A 23 15.24 -21.37 10.87
C TYR A 23 16.63 -21.99 11.12
N PRO A 24 17.03 -22.26 12.37
CA PRO A 24 18.16 -23.13 12.65
C PRO A 24 17.75 -24.59 12.43
N MET A 25 17.19 -24.91 11.25
CA MET A 25 16.94 -26.27 10.81
C MET A 25 18.05 -26.61 9.83
N ASN A 26 18.80 -27.70 10.09
CA ASN A 26 19.91 -28.14 9.23
C ASN A 26 19.46 -28.14 7.76
N LYS A 27 20.31 -27.62 6.87
CA LYS A 27 20.02 -27.47 5.42
C LYS A 27 19.44 -28.74 4.79
N THR A 28 19.83 -29.91 5.31
CA THR A 28 19.34 -31.24 4.93
C THR A 28 17.84 -31.44 5.20
N PHE A 29 17.33 -31.07 6.37
CA PHE A 29 15.90 -31.20 6.71
C PHE A 29 15.01 -30.25 5.91
N LYS A 30 15.51 -29.04 5.62
CA LYS A 30 14.83 -28.07 4.75
C LYS A 30 14.74 -28.58 3.29
N ALA A 31 15.79 -29.24 2.80
CA ALA A 31 15.80 -29.86 1.49
C ALA A 31 14.88 -31.09 1.40
N LEU A 32 14.73 -31.84 2.49
CA LEU A 32 13.88 -33.03 2.54
C LEU A 32 12.38 -32.67 2.65
N GLY A 33 12.04 -31.63 3.42
CA GLY A 33 10.67 -31.10 3.52
C GLY A 33 10.21 -30.25 2.32
N SER A 34 11.09 -29.94 1.36
CA SER A 34 10.73 -29.20 0.14
C SER A 34 10.17 -30.09 -0.97
N ILE A 35 10.30 -31.41 -0.84
CA ILE A 35 9.70 -32.38 -1.77
C ILE A 35 8.18 -32.30 -1.60
N HIS A 36 7.45 -32.14 -2.71
CA HIS A 36 5.99 -32.06 -2.69
C HIS A 36 5.37 -33.33 -2.08
N PRO A 37 4.37 -33.23 -1.18
CA PRO A 37 3.82 -34.39 -0.46
C PRO A 37 3.28 -35.46 -1.42
N LEU A 38 2.70 -35.07 -2.56
CA LEU A 38 2.28 -35.99 -3.61
C LEU A 38 3.43 -36.88 -4.15
N LYS A 39 4.65 -36.37 -4.29
CA LYS A 39 5.78 -37.19 -4.78
C LYS A 39 6.14 -38.28 -3.78
N ILE A 40 6.11 -37.97 -2.48
CA ILE A 40 6.35 -38.95 -1.41
C ILE A 40 5.21 -39.97 -1.39
N GLY A 41 3.95 -39.52 -1.53
CA GLY A 41 2.79 -40.39 -1.66
C GLY A 41 2.88 -41.35 -2.86
N MET A 42 3.36 -40.88 -4.01
CA MET A 42 3.58 -41.73 -5.19
C MET A 42 4.69 -42.76 -4.96
N ILE A 43 5.80 -42.38 -4.32
CA ILE A 43 6.87 -43.32 -3.95
C ILE A 43 6.32 -44.38 -2.97
N TYR A 44 5.49 -43.96 -2.03
CA TYR A 44 4.85 -44.84 -1.05
C TYR A 44 3.91 -45.87 -1.70
N LEU A 45 3.06 -45.43 -2.64
CA LEU A 45 2.19 -46.32 -3.42
C LEU A 45 2.99 -47.28 -4.31
N LEU A 46 4.04 -46.77 -4.97
CA LEU A 46 4.92 -47.57 -5.80
C LEU A 46 5.67 -48.62 -4.97
N LEU A 47 6.11 -48.28 -3.75
CA LEU A 47 6.70 -49.24 -2.82
C LEU A 47 5.72 -50.38 -2.54
N ILE A 48 4.46 -50.08 -2.19
CA ILE A 48 3.41 -51.09 -1.96
C ILE A 48 3.27 -52.04 -3.15
N VAL A 49 3.11 -51.48 -4.36
CA VAL A 49 2.90 -52.30 -5.57
C VAL A 49 4.13 -53.15 -5.88
N ILE A 50 5.33 -52.59 -5.78
CA ILE A 50 6.58 -53.32 -6.07
C ILE A 50 6.80 -54.45 -5.07
N SER A 51 6.67 -54.21 -3.76
CA SER A 51 6.86 -55.28 -2.78
C SER A 51 5.79 -56.35 -2.89
N ALA A 52 4.54 -56.01 -3.23
CA ALA A 52 3.50 -57.00 -3.45
C ALA A 52 3.77 -57.86 -4.70
N LEU A 53 4.22 -57.25 -5.80
CA LEU A 53 4.66 -57.97 -7.00
C LEU A 53 5.87 -58.87 -6.70
N LEU A 54 6.81 -58.39 -5.90
CA LEU A 54 7.99 -59.15 -5.50
C LEU A 54 7.58 -60.37 -4.67
N LEU A 55 6.68 -60.22 -3.69
CA LEU A 55 6.14 -61.35 -2.90
C LEU A 55 5.36 -62.35 -3.75
N TYR A 56 4.65 -61.89 -4.79
CA TYR A 56 3.87 -62.75 -5.68
C TYR A 56 4.71 -63.50 -6.72
N LEU A 57 5.66 -62.80 -7.37
CA LEU A 57 6.44 -63.35 -8.48
C LEU A 57 7.64 -64.19 -8.04
N CYS A 58 8.21 -63.92 -6.86
CA CYS A 58 9.40 -64.61 -6.39
C CYS A 58 9.00 -65.76 -5.42
N PRO A 59 9.14 -67.03 -5.82
CA PRO A 59 8.67 -68.19 -5.04
C PRO A 59 9.45 -68.42 -3.74
N GLU A 60 10.58 -67.74 -3.58
CA GLU A 60 11.38 -67.74 -2.36
C GLU A 60 10.70 -66.99 -1.22
N PHE A 61 9.80 -66.04 -1.50
CA PHE A 61 9.07 -65.33 -0.45
C PHE A 61 7.73 -66.00 -0.19
N LYS A 62 7.57 -66.56 1.00
CA LYS A 62 6.34 -67.28 1.40
C LYS A 62 5.61 -66.57 2.53
N LEU A 63 4.31 -66.43 2.36
CA LEU A 63 3.37 -65.97 3.36
C LEU A 63 2.58 -67.17 3.91
N THR A 64 2.17 -67.07 5.17
CA THR A 64 1.30 -68.03 5.85
C THR A 64 0.16 -67.30 6.53
N SER A 65 -1.01 -67.91 6.58
CA SER A 65 -2.19 -67.37 7.26
C SER A 65 -3.05 -68.51 7.77
N THR A 66 -3.69 -68.31 8.93
CA THR A 66 -4.69 -69.22 9.47
C THR A 66 -6.12 -68.79 9.11
N THR A 67 -6.30 -67.58 8.57
CA THR A 67 -7.59 -66.95 8.29
C THR A 67 -7.88 -66.85 6.79
N VAL A 68 -6.84 -66.83 5.94
CA VAL A 68 -6.94 -66.68 4.49
C VAL A 68 -6.61 -67.99 3.78
N SER A 69 -7.46 -68.40 2.83
CA SER A 69 -7.32 -69.64 2.07
C SER A 69 -6.13 -69.67 1.12
N ASP A 70 -5.81 -68.53 0.47
CA ASP A 70 -4.62 -68.38 -0.39
C ASP A 70 -3.75 -67.19 0.06
N PRO A 71 -2.80 -67.39 0.99
CA PRO A 71 -1.95 -66.34 1.52
C PRO A 71 -0.92 -65.82 0.51
N ASN A 72 -0.61 -66.56 -0.57
CA ASN A 72 0.39 -66.17 -1.57
C ASN A 72 -0.25 -65.60 -2.85
N SER A 73 -1.58 -65.40 -2.87
CA SER A 73 -2.24 -64.69 -3.97
C SER A 73 -1.74 -63.25 -4.11
N LEU A 74 -1.88 -62.67 -5.30
CA LEU A 74 -1.53 -61.27 -5.55
C LEU A 74 -2.31 -60.33 -4.61
N THR A 75 -3.59 -60.62 -4.37
CA THR A 75 -4.46 -59.85 -3.48
C THR A 75 -3.98 -59.91 -2.03
N SER A 76 -3.64 -61.10 -1.53
CA SER A 76 -3.09 -61.29 -0.18
C SER A 76 -1.73 -60.60 -0.02
N SER A 77 -0.88 -60.63 -1.06
CA SER A 77 0.42 -59.97 -1.07
C SER A 77 0.31 -58.43 -1.07
N LEU A 78 -0.62 -57.87 -1.84
CA LEU A 78 -0.95 -56.44 -1.84
C LEU A 78 -1.49 -55.99 -0.48
N TYR A 79 -2.42 -56.75 0.08
CA TYR A 79 -2.99 -56.49 1.40
C TYR A 79 -1.93 -56.54 2.52
N PHE A 80 -1.15 -57.62 2.58
CA PHE A 80 -0.09 -57.80 3.58
C PHE A 80 0.93 -56.64 3.51
N THR A 81 1.35 -56.30 2.29
CA THR A 81 2.29 -55.20 2.05
C THR A 81 1.71 -53.85 2.47
N PHE A 82 0.45 -53.57 2.10
CA PHE A 82 -0.23 -52.34 2.49
C PHE A 82 -0.29 -52.20 4.01
N VAL A 83 -0.77 -53.22 4.71
CA VAL A 83 -0.91 -53.26 6.18
C VAL A 83 0.45 -53.15 6.88
N THR A 84 1.50 -53.72 6.30
CA THR A 84 2.88 -53.64 6.82
C THR A 84 3.47 -52.24 6.67
N ILE A 85 3.45 -51.66 5.47
CA ILE A 85 4.05 -50.34 5.20
C ILE A 85 3.27 -49.24 5.92
N THR A 86 1.94 -49.35 5.99
CA THR A 86 1.06 -48.42 6.74
C THR A 86 1.15 -48.58 8.26
N THR A 87 1.98 -49.50 8.75
CA THR A 87 2.17 -49.78 10.18
C THR A 87 0.89 -50.23 10.89
N LEU A 88 -0.14 -50.67 10.15
CA LEU A 88 -1.39 -51.22 10.70
C LEU A 88 -1.15 -52.57 11.37
N GLY A 89 -0.39 -53.46 10.72
CA GLY A 89 0.12 -54.70 11.30
C GLY A 89 -0.92 -55.64 11.91
N TYR A 90 -2.02 -55.96 11.21
CA TYR A 90 -3.11 -56.79 11.77
C TYR A 90 -2.70 -58.21 12.21
N GLY A 91 -1.62 -58.77 11.65
CA GLY A 91 -1.04 -60.05 12.07
C GLY A 91 -1.81 -61.30 11.60
N ASP A 92 -2.73 -61.13 10.66
CA ASP A 92 -3.53 -62.18 10.01
C ASP A 92 -2.78 -62.93 8.90
N ILE A 93 -1.82 -62.26 8.25
CA ILE A 93 -0.85 -62.86 7.33
C ILE A 93 0.56 -62.61 7.87
N LEU A 94 1.38 -63.66 7.87
CA LEU A 94 2.70 -63.67 8.49
C LEU A 94 3.78 -64.19 7.52
N PRO A 95 5.04 -63.73 7.63
CA PRO A 95 6.15 -64.25 6.84
C PRO A 95 6.53 -65.67 7.30
N ASN A 96 6.56 -66.63 6.38
CA ASN A 96 6.76 -68.05 6.68
C ASN A 96 8.25 -68.48 6.70
N ASN A 97 9.17 -67.67 6.15
CA ASN A 97 10.60 -68.00 6.12
C ASN A 97 11.51 -66.81 6.41
N GLU A 98 12.80 -67.09 6.60
CA GLU A 98 13.80 -66.09 6.98
C GLU A 98 13.98 -64.99 5.94
N LEU A 99 13.96 -65.33 4.64
CA LEU A 99 14.08 -64.36 3.55
C LEU A 99 12.91 -63.36 3.52
N THR A 100 11.66 -63.82 3.66
CA THR A 100 10.50 -62.92 3.76
C THR A 100 10.56 -62.06 5.01
N ARG A 101 11.03 -62.61 6.14
CA ARG A 101 11.20 -61.82 7.37
C ARG A 101 12.20 -60.67 7.18
N ILE A 102 13.35 -60.93 6.56
CA ILE A 102 14.34 -59.89 6.26
C ILE A 102 13.73 -58.80 5.36
N LEU A 103 13.01 -59.19 4.31
CA LEU A 103 12.31 -58.25 3.43
C LEU A 103 11.31 -57.38 4.19
N VAL A 104 10.49 -57.99 5.04
CA VAL A 104 9.47 -57.30 5.85
C VAL A 104 10.11 -56.32 6.83
N ILE A 105 11.29 -56.61 7.39
CA ILE A 105 12.03 -55.67 8.24
C ILE A 105 12.39 -54.41 7.45
N PHE A 106 12.99 -54.56 6.25
CA PHE A 106 13.33 -53.41 5.40
C PHE A 106 12.09 -52.64 4.95
N LEU A 107 11.01 -53.36 4.62
CA LEU A 107 9.75 -52.79 4.21
C LEU A 107 9.11 -51.94 5.32
N SER A 108 9.13 -52.46 6.55
CA SER A 108 8.59 -51.78 7.73
C SER A 108 9.41 -50.53 8.07
N PHE A 109 10.73 -50.63 8.01
CA PHE A 109 11.61 -49.48 8.20
C PHE A 109 11.38 -48.40 7.13
N GLY A 110 11.29 -48.81 5.86
CA GLY A 110 10.98 -47.92 4.74
C GLY A 110 9.63 -47.22 4.89
N GLY A 111 8.59 -47.96 5.31
CA GLY A 111 7.25 -47.42 5.57
C GLY A 111 7.24 -46.33 6.65
N VAL A 112 7.92 -46.58 7.77
CA VAL A 112 8.05 -45.59 8.86
C VAL A 112 8.79 -44.33 8.38
N VAL A 113 9.91 -44.50 7.67
CA VAL A 113 10.69 -43.37 7.13
C VAL A 113 9.84 -42.55 6.15
N LEU A 114 9.20 -43.20 5.16
CA LEU A 114 8.37 -42.50 4.17
C LEU A 114 7.18 -41.79 4.81
N THR A 115 6.55 -42.39 5.83
CA THR A 115 5.45 -41.76 6.59
C THR A 115 5.92 -40.51 7.31
N GLY A 116 7.08 -40.56 7.97
CA GLY A 116 7.68 -39.38 8.61
C GLY A 116 8.03 -38.28 7.62
N LEU A 117 8.57 -38.64 6.46
CA LEU A 117 8.87 -37.68 5.38
C LEU A 117 7.61 -37.05 4.80
N PHE A 118 6.55 -37.83 4.61
CA PHE A 118 5.26 -37.35 4.13
C PHE A 118 4.66 -36.34 5.11
N LEU A 119 4.62 -36.67 6.40
CA LEU A 119 4.08 -35.78 7.43
C LEU A 119 4.89 -34.48 7.53
N ASN A 120 6.23 -34.56 7.47
CA ASN A 120 7.10 -33.38 7.46
C ASN A 120 6.84 -32.48 6.25
N SER A 121 6.74 -33.06 5.04
CA SER A 121 6.44 -32.33 3.82
C SER A 121 5.05 -31.66 3.87
N LEU A 122 4.06 -32.38 4.40
CA LEU A 122 2.70 -31.86 4.58
C LEU A 122 2.68 -30.69 5.56
N ALA A 123 3.31 -30.83 6.73
CA ALA A 123 3.42 -29.79 7.75
C ALA A 123 4.11 -28.54 7.20
N HIS A 124 5.21 -28.71 6.46
CA HIS A 124 5.93 -27.60 5.83
C HIS A 124 5.09 -26.90 4.74
N THR A 125 4.29 -27.65 3.97
CA THR A 125 3.39 -27.07 2.95
C THR A 125 2.28 -26.26 3.61
N ILE A 126 1.65 -26.80 4.65
CA ILE A 126 0.61 -26.11 5.43
C ILE A 126 1.19 -24.85 6.06
N SER A 127 2.35 -24.95 6.73
CA SER A 127 3.01 -23.80 7.35
C SER A 127 3.33 -22.68 6.36
N LYS A 128 3.68 -23.00 5.12
CA LYS A 128 3.91 -21.98 4.08
C LYS A 128 2.62 -21.29 3.67
N ILE A 129 1.54 -22.05 3.51
CA ILE A 129 0.23 -21.51 3.13
C ILE A 129 -0.28 -20.58 4.24
N THR A 130 -0.21 -21.02 5.50
CA THR A 130 -0.64 -20.21 6.64
C THR A 130 0.21 -18.94 6.79
N GLN A 131 1.53 -19.02 6.59
CA GLN A 131 2.40 -17.84 6.60
C GLN A 131 2.00 -16.82 5.53
N VAL A 132 1.73 -17.26 4.30
CA VAL A 132 1.28 -16.37 3.22
C VAL A 132 -0.07 -15.75 3.55
N GLU A 133 -0.98 -16.50 4.15
CA GLU A 133 -2.29 -16.01 4.57
C GLU A 133 -2.18 -14.98 5.71
N ASP A 134 -1.38 -15.27 6.74
CA ASP A 134 -1.10 -14.37 7.86
C ASP A 134 -0.40 -13.08 7.38
N GLU A 135 0.56 -13.19 6.45
CA GLU A 135 1.22 -12.03 5.83
C GLU A 135 0.26 -11.15 5.03
N ASN A 136 -0.61 -11.77 4.23
CA ASN A 136 -1.62 -11.05 3.47
C ASN A 136 -2.63 -10.35 4.39
N LYS A 137 -2.99 -11.01 5.51
CA LYS A 137 -3.86 -10.44 6.54
C LYS A 137 -3.20 -9.24 7.22
N MET A 138 -1.97 -9.39 7.71
CA MET A 138 -1.18 -8.31 8.31
C MET A 138 -1.02 -7.12 7.34
N ARG A 139 -0.79 -7.39 6.05
CA ARG A 139 -0.67 -6.32 5.03
C ARG A 139 -1.97 -5.54 4.85
N ARG A 140 -3.12 -6.23 4.84
CA ARG A 140 -4.43 -5.59 4.76
C ARG A 140 -4.72 -4.75 6.00
N GLU A 141 -4.51 -5.32 7.18
CA GLU A 141 -4.72 -4.61 8.46
C GLU A 141 -3.87 -3.35 8.55
N LYS A 142 -2.59 -3.42 8.16
CA LYS A 142 -1.71 -2.25 8.11
C LYS A 142 -2.17 -1.19 7.12
N PHE A 143 -2.59 -1.61 5.92
CA PHE A 143 -3.11 -0.68 4.91
C PHE A 143 -4.38 0.04 5.43
N ASP A 144 -5.31 -0.71 6.03
CA ASP A 144 -6.54 -0.17 6.60
C ASP A 144 -6.26 0.78 7.77
N GLU A 145 -5.26 0.47 8.60
CA GLU A 145 -4.77 1.35 9.67
C GLU A 145 -4.20 2.65 9.11
N ASP A 146 -3.30 2.59 8.11
CA ASP A 146 -2.70 3.76 7.48
C ASP A 146 -3.78 4.67 6.85
N VAL A 147 -4.76 4.07 6.16
CA VAL A 147 -5.91 4.79 5.57
C VAL A 147 -6.77 5.43 6.66
N ARG A 148 -7.05 4.71 7.76
CA ARG A 148 -7.82 5.26 8.89
C ARG A 148 -7.12 6.45 9.51
N ARG A 149 -5.83 6.32 9.81
CA ARG A 149 -5.00 7.40 10.37
C ARG A 149 -5.01 8.63 9.47
N PHE A 150 -4.91 8.45 8.15
CA PHE A 150 -5.02 9.54 7.19
C PHE A 150 -6.40 10.21 7.21
N LEU A 151 -7.48 9.43 7.23
CA LEU A 151 -8.84 10.00 7.28
C LEU A 151 -9.11 10.76 8.57
N ASP A 152 -8.66 10.25 9.72
CA ASP A 152 -8.86 10.92 11.01
C ASP A 152 -8.23 12.32 11.01
N ILE A 153 -7.02 12.46 10.44
CA ILE A 153 -6.34 13.76 10.33
C ILE A 153 -6.84 14.60 9.14
N SER A 154 -7.49 13.98 8.15
CA SER A 154 -7.98 14.67 6.95
C SER A 154 -9.02 15.76 7.26
N ILE A 155 -9.70 15.67 8.40
CA ILE A 155 -10.65 16.69 8.88
C ILE A 155 -9.93 18.02 9.11
N LEU A 156 -8.81 17.99 9.84
CA LEU A 156 -7.96 19.16 10.10
C LEU A 156 -7.30 19.65 8.81
N LEU A 157 -6.89 18.73 7.94
CA LEU A 157 -6.33 19.08 6.64
C LEU A 157 -7.34 19.81 5.75
N THR A 158 -8.61 19.37 5.76
CA THR A 158 -9.71 20.01 5.03
C THR A 158 -9.99 21.41 5.56
N GLN A 159 -9.88 21.63 6.89
CA GLN A 159 -9.97 22.98 7.46
C GLN A 159 -8.85 23.91 6.93
N ASN A 160 -7.61 23.41 6.83
CA ASN A 160 -6.50 24.18 6.24
C ASN A 160 -6.73 24.47 4.74
N PHE A 161 -7.32 23.53 4.00
CA PHE A 161 -7.70 23.74 2.61
C PHE A 161 -8.74 24.85 2.49
N ASP A 162 -9.74 24.85 3.36
CA ASP A 162 -10.75 25.90 3.40
C ASP A 162 -10.14 27.26 3.76
N ASP A 163 -9.28 27.32 4.78
CA ASP A 163 -8.56 28.54 5.15
C ASP A 163 -7.79 29.11 3.96
N PHE A 164 -7.05 28.25 3.25
CA PHE A 164 -6.34 28.64 2.04
C PHE A 164 -7.29 29.10 0.92
N LYS A 165 -8.38 28.36 0.65
CA LYS A 165 -9.36 28.72 -0.38
C LYS A 165 -10.00 30.08 -0.08
N PHE A 166 -10.37 30.35 1.17
CA PHE A 166 -10.96 31.63 1.57
C PHE A 166 -9.95 32.78 1.51
N SER A 167 -8.73 32.59 2.00
CA SER A 167 -7.70 33.63 1.95
C SER A 167 -7.27 33.95 0.51
N ALA A 168 -7.07 32.93 -0.32
CA ALA A 168 -6.72 33.09 -1.73
C ALA A 168 -7.87 33.75 -2.50
N THR A 169 -9.12 33.35 -2.27
CA THR A 169 -10.29 34.00 -2.88
C THR A 169 -10.37 35.47 -2.49
N SER A 170 -10.13 35.82 -1.23
CA SER A 170 -10.10 37.23 -0.78
C SER A 170 -9.00 38.04 -1.48
N LEU A 171 -7.84 37.40 -1.66
CA LEU A 171 -6.67 37.98 -2.31
C LEU A 171 -6.93 38.31 -3.79
N ILE A 172 -7.55 37.36 -4.52
CA ILE A 172 -7.86 37.49 -5.96
C ILE A 172 -9.21 38.18 -6.23
N THR A 173 -9.91 38.70 -5.21
CA THR A 173 -11.16 39.42 -5.40
C THR A 173 -10.94 40.90 -5.12
N PRO A 174 -10.90 41.76 -6.16
CA PRO A 174 -10.86 43.20 -6.00
C PRO A 174 -12.02 43.70 -5.14
N LEU A 175 -11.79 44.78 -4.39
CA LEU A 175 -12.82 45.41 -3.56
C LEU A 175 -14.03 45.88 -4.39
N SER A 176 -13.81 46.24 -5.66
CA SER A 176 -14.90 46.61 -6.58
C SER A 176 -15.84 45.46 -6.93
N LYS A 177 -15.37 44.20 -6.83
CA LYS A 177 -16.13 42.98 -7.13
C LYS A 177 -16.55 42.24 -5.85
N TYR A 178 -16.42 42.87 -4.67
CA TYR A 178 -16.65 42.22 -3.39
C TYR A 178 -18.13 41.85 -3.20
N ASN A 179 -18.37 40.63 -2.74
CA ASN A 179 -19.69 40.10 -2.42
C ASN A 179 -19.76 39.73 -0.92
N PRO A 180 -20.87 40.00 -0.20
CA PRO A 180 -21.08 39.53 1.18
C PRO A 180 -20.86 38.04 1.41
N SER A 181 -21.06 37.20 0.40
CA SER A 181 -20.77 35.77 0.42
C SER A 181 -19.51 35.48 -0.40
N ILE A 182 -18.54 34.78 0.21
CA ILE A 182 -17.30 34.42 -0.49
C ILE A 182 -17.60 33.23 -1.42
N ASP A 183 -17.52 33.48 -2.73
CA ASP A 183 -17.59 32.43 -3.75
C ASP A 183 -16.18 31.98 -4.14
N THR A 184 -15.84 30.72 -3.84
CA THR A 184 -14.54 30.13 -4.19
C THR A 184 -14.51 29.58 -5.61
N SER A 185 -15.65 29.54 -6.32
CA SER A 185 -15.74 28.97 -7.67
C SER A 185 -14.78 29.60 -8.69
N PRO A 186 -14.52 30.93 -8.70
CA PRO A 186 -13.53 31.52 -9.59
C PRO A 186 -12.11 31.01 -9.31
N LEU A 187 -11.73 30.86 -8.04
CA LEU A 187 -10.44 30.30 -7.63
C LEU A 187 -10.31 28.85 -8.11
N MET A 188 -11.31 28.02 -7.80
CA MET A 188 -11.30 26.58 -8.09
C MET A 188 -11.27 26.27 -9.59
N ASN A 189 -11.84 27.15 -10.40
CA ASN A 189 -11.85 27.03 -11.86
C ASN A 189 -10.70 27.79 -12.55
N PHE A 190 -9.75 28.34 -11.79
CA PHE A 190 -8.65 29.17 -12.31
C PHE A 190 -9.11 30.37 -13.15
N LYS A 191 -10.28 30.93 -12.84
CA LYS A 191 -10.88 32.10 -13.51
C LYS A 191 -10.48 33.40 -12.81
N PHE A 192 -9.19 33.70 -12.80
CA PHE A 192 -8.63 34.94 -12.25
C PHE A 192 -7.32 35.29 -12.93
N ASN A 193 -7.04 36.59 -13.00
CA ASN A 193 -5.86 37.14 -13.67
C ASN A 193 -5.01 37.98 -12.70
N ILE A 194 -3.83 38.40 -13.16
CA ILE A 194 -2.91 39.25 -12.37
C ILE A 194 -3.54 40.58 -11.95
N ASN A 195 -4.43 41.13 -12.77
CA ASN A 195 -5.12 42.39 -12.50
C ASN A 195 -6.06 42.28 -11.29
N ASP A 196 -6.52 41.07 -10.96
CA ASP A 196 -7.41 40.85 -9.82
C ASP A 196 -6.66 40.92 -8.46
N LEU A 197 -5.31 40.91 -8.48
CA LEU A 197 -4.48 41.13 -7.30
C LEU A 197 -4.34 42.61 -6.91
N CYS A 198 -4.94 43.56 -7.64
CA CYS A 198 -4.71 45.00 -7.44
C CYS A 198 -4.98 45.53 -6.01
N ASP A 199 -5.78 44.81 -5.20
CA ASP A 199 -6.10 45.13 -3.81
C ASP A 199 -5.32 44.30 -2.77
N LEU A 200 -4.26 43.58 -3.15
CA LEU A 200 -3.59 42.60 -2.27
C LEU A 200 -3.01 43.20 -0.96
N PHE A 201 -2.63 44.48 -0.96
CA PHE A 201 -2.12 45.18 0.23
C PHE A 201 -3.21 45.86 1.07
N LYS A 202 -4.48 45.77 0.67
CA LYS A 202 -5.59 46.28 1.48
C LYS A 202 -5.86 45.35 2.65
N LEU A 203 -6.45 45.91 3.71
CA LEU A 203 -6.90 45.13 4.87
C LEU A 203 -7.85 44.01 4.43
N ASN A 204 -7.72 42.85 5.06
CA ASN A 204 -8.60 41.73 4.80
C ASN A 204 -9.99 42.01 5.39
N GLY A 205 -11.05 41.65 4.64
CA GLY A 205 -12.44 41.84 5.07
C GLY A 205 -13.09 40.60 5.72
N LEU A 206 -12.35 39.49 5.84
CA LEU A 206 -12.88 38.22 6.29
C LEU A 206 -12.72 38.08 7.80
N ARG A 207 -13.85 37.98 8.52
CA ARG A 207 -13.86 37.78 9.98
C ARG A 207 -13.19 36.48 10.44
N ARG A 208 -13.02 35.51 9.53
CA ARG A 208 -12.28 34.27 9.77
C ARG A 208 -10.81 34.52 10.09
N PHE A 209 -10.26 35.66 9.67
CA PHE A 209 -8.86 36.03 9.84
C PHE A 209 -8.70 37.38 10.57
N PRO A 210 -7.50 37.69 11.12
CA PRO A 210 -7.27 38.96 11.80
C PRO A 210 -7.47 40.17 10.87
N LEU A 211 -8.47 41.01 11.18
CA LEU A 211 -8.82 42.20 10.37
C LEU A 211 -7.73 43.28 10.33
N SER A 212 -6.75 43.22 11.23
CA SER A 212 -5.57 44.10 11.24
C SER A 212 -4.54 43.75 10.17
N LYS A 213 -4.62 42.57 9.56
CA LYS A 213 -3.69 42.11 8.53
C LYS A 213 -4.21 42.42 7.13
N THR A 214 -3.28 42.68 6.22
CA THR A 214 -3.56 42.80 4.78
C THR A 214 -3.97 41.47 4.17
N LYS A 215 -4.64 41.49 3.02
CA LYS A 215 -5.05 40.27 2.30
C LYS A 215 -3.85 39.36 2.00
N ILE A 216 -2.72 39.94 1.57
CA ILE A 216 -1.49 39.18 1.27
C ILE A 216 -0.86 38.55 2.51
N GLU A 217 -0.88 39.22 3.65
CA GLU A 217 -0.39 38.64 4.91
C GLU A 217 -1.27 37.48 5.39
N VAL A 218 -2.60 37.62 5.26
CA VAL A 218 -3.54 36.55 5.59
C VAL A 218 -3.35 35.35 4.67
N PHE A 219 -3.19 35.59 3.38
CA PHE A 219 -2.87 34.54 2.40
C PHE A 219 -1.60 33.77 2.79
N TYR A 220 -0.47 34.46 2.95
CA TYR A 220 0.79 33.78 3.28
C TYR A 220 0.73 33.05 4.61
N ASN A 221 0.04 33.60 5.61
CA ASN A 221 -0.17 32.90 6.88
C ASN A 221 -0.92 31.56 6.69
N SER A 222 -2.03 31.56 5.93
CA SER A 222 -2.77 30.32 5.64
C SER A 222 -1.97 29.33 4.78
N PHE A 223 -1.18 29.84 3.83
CA PHE A 223 -0.29 29.05 2.98
C PHE A 223 0.83 28.38 3.78
N ASP A 224 1.45 29.10 4.72
CA ASP A 224 2.49 28.56 5.60
C ASP A 224 1.95 27.46 6.51
N ILE A 225 0.76 27.68 7.11
CA ILE A 225 0.10 26.69 7.96
C ILE A 225 -0.18 25.42 7.15
N LEU A 226 -0.75 25.57 5.95
CA LEU A 226 -1.02 24.44 5.05
C LEU A 226 0.26 23.66 4.71
N ASN A 227 1.31 24.35 4.27
CA ASN A 227 2.56 23.70 3.87
C ASN A 227 3.29 23.05 5.03
N SER A 228 3.31 23.69 6.19
CA SER A 228 3.90 23.14 7.42
C SER A 228 3.19 21.85 7.81
N ASN A 229 1.85 21.86 7.81
CA ASN A 229 1.05 20.69 8.13
C ASN A 229 1.25 19.56 7.10
N LEU A 230 1.31 19.88 5.80
CA LEU A 230 1.62 18.89 4.76
C LEU A 230 3.03 18.30 4.91
N ASP A 231 4.04 19.10 5.23
CA ASP A 231 5.42 18.66 5.47
C ASP A 231 5.50 17.74 6.71
N GLN A 232 4.74 18.05 7.77
CA GLN A 232 4.61 17.19 8.95
C GLN A 232 3.91 15.87 8.62
N LEU A 233 2.77 15.90 7.92
CA LEU A 233 2.04 14.70 7.51
C LEU A 233 2.91 13.78 6.64
N LEU A 234 3.72 14.37 5.76
CA LEU A 234 4.67 13.65 4.94
C LEU A 234 5.75 12.96 5.78
N LYS A 235 6.37 13.69 6.71
CA LYS A 235 7.40 13.14 7.63
C LYS A 235 6.86 12.02 8.52
N LEU A 236 5.60 12.11 8.92
CA LEU A 236 4.92 11.11 9.74
C LEU A 236 4.36 9.92 8.93
N GLY A 237 4.49 9.95 7.59
CA GLY A 237 4.13 8.83 6.73
C GLY A 237 2.63 8.70 6.42
N TYR A 238 1.83 9.75 6.63
CA TYR A 238 0.38 9.70 6.41
C TYR A 238 -0.03 9.49 4.94
N PHE A 239 0.88 9.67 3.98
CA PHE A 239 0.64 9.44 2.56
C PHE A 239 1.22 8.11 2.04
N ASN A 240 1.84 7.28 2.90
CA ASN A 240 2.56 6.06 2.47
C ASN A 240 1.66 5.02 1.79
N PHE A 241 0.37 5.00 2.12
CA PHE A 241 -0.59 4.08 1.51
C PHE A 241 -0.94 4.45 0.06
N ASN A 242 -0.65 5.69 -0.38
CA ASN A 242 -0.88 6.15 -1.75
C ASN A 242 0.36 6.88 -2.32
N ASN A 243 1.14 6.13 -3.11
CA ASN A 243 2.38 6.62 -3.70
C ASN A 243 2.19 7.76 -4.71
N GLU A 244 1.06 7.82 -5.41
CA GLU A 244 0.77 8.90 -6.36
C GLU A 244 0.60 10.22 -5.62
N THR A 245 -0.26 10.24 -4.60
CA THR A 245 -0.48 11.42 -3.76
C THR A 245 0.79 11.82 -3.01
N LEU A 246 1.54 10.86 -2.47
CA LEU A 246 2.84 11.11 -1.86
C LEU A 246 3.76 11.87 -2.82
N LYS A 247 3.93 11.40 -4.07
CA LYS A 247 4.76 12.07 -5.08
C LYS A 247 4.26 13.47 -5.42
N ILE A 248 2.95 13.67 -5.51
CA ILE A 248 2.34 14.99 -5.77
C ILE A 248 2.69 15.96 -4.62
N VAL A 249 2.50 15.55 -3.36
CA VAL A 249 2.80 16.36 -2.18
C VAL A 249 4.30 16.70 -2.11
N VAL A 250 5.18 15.72 -2.33
CA VAL A 250 6.65 15.95 -2.35
C VAL A 250 7.03 16.97 -3.43
N LYS A 251 6.55 16.78 -4.66
CA LYS A 251 6.86 17.69 -5.77
C LYS A 251 6.35 19.11 -5.50
N TYR A 252 5.16 19.22 -4.93
CA TYR A 252 4.58 20.50 -4.54
C TYR A 252 5.42 21.20 -3.46
N LEU A 253 5.73 20.52 -2.36
CA LEU A 253 6.54 21.11 -1.28
C LEU A 253 7.96 21.46 -1.75
N SER A 254 8.54 20.65 -2.64
CA SER A 254 9.82 20.96 -3.28
C SER A 254 9.74 22.24 -4.10
N TYR A 255 8.69 22.41 -4.91
CA TYR A 255 8.48 23.62 -5.69
C TYR A 255 8.36 24.86 -4.81
N CYS A 256 7.55 24.81 -3.75
CA CYS A 256 7.39 25.92 -2.81
C CYS A 256 8.68 26.31 -2.10
N LYS A 257 9.62 25.38 -1.91
CA LYS A 257 10.94 25.65 -1.32
C LYS A 257 11.93 26.25 -2.35
N MET A 258 11.75 25.95 -3.64
CA MET A 258 12.64 26.44 -4.70
C MET A 258 12.30 27.84 -5.19
N VAL A 259 11.01 28.18 -5.17
CA VAL A 259 10.49 29.45 -5.70
C VAL A 259 9.75 30.16 -4.58
N ASP A 260 10.45 31.09 -3.90
CA ASP A 260 9.89 31.89 -2.81
C ASP A 260 10.14 33.39 -3.06
N THR A 261 9.08 34.09 -3.46
CA THR A 261 9.09 35.56 -3.67
C THR A 261 8.43 36.32 -2.52
N ARG A 262 8.12 35.64 -1.41
CA ARG A 262 7.31 36.20 -0.32
C ARG A 262 7.88 37.49 0.26
N GLU A 263 9.19 37.55 0.46
CA GLU A 263 9.83 38.70 1.12
C GLU A 263 9.77 39.94 0.23
N ASN A 264 9.91 39.74 -1.09
CA ASN A 264 9.82 40.80 -2.09
C ASN A 264 8.43 41.45 -2.11
N ILE A 265 7.38 40.65 -1.87
CA ILE A 265 5.99 41.13 -1.85
C ILE A 265 5.64 41.69 -0.45
N LEU A 266 5.91 40.94 0.62
CA LEU A 266 5.49 41.27 1.98
C LEU A 266 6.13 42.55 2.53
N ARG A 267 7.32 42.93 2.07
CA ARG A 267 7.94 44.20 2.47
C ARG A 267 7.04 45.41 2.19
N PHE A 268 6.25 45.36 1.12
CA PHE A 268 5.34 46.43 0.73
C PHE A 268 4.03 46.42 1.53
N ALA A 269 3.65 45.27 2.11
CA ALA A 269 2.44 45.16 2.92
C ALA A 269 2.50 45.97 4.23
N ARG A 270 3.69 46.39 4.65
CA ARG A 270 3.93 47.17 5.87
C ARG A 270 4.13 48.66 5.62
N LEU A 271 4.14 49.09 4.34
CA LEU A 271 4.34 50.49 3.97
C LEU A 271 3.00 51.24 3.95
N GLU A 272 3.08 52.57 3.91
CA GLU A 272 1.90 53.40 3.76
C GLU A 272 1.25 53.19 2.38
N GLN A 273 -0.04 53.48 2.28
CA GLN A 273 -0.78 53.22 1.05
C GLN A 273 -0.23 54.00 -0.16
N SER A 274 0.27 55.22 0.06
CA SER A 274 0.93 56.02 -0.98
C SER A 274 2.10 55.28 -1.65
N ASP A 275 2.82 54.47 -0.89
CA ASP A 275 4.05 53.80 -1.33
C ASP A 275 3.76 52.53 -2.15
N THR A 276 2.51 52.06 -2.12
CA THR A 276 2.06 50.84 -2.82
C THR A 276 1.13 51.12 -4.02
N GLU A 277 0.75 52.38 -4.22
CA GLU A 277 -0.20 52.79 -5.28
C GLU A 277 0.36 52.55 -6.69
N TRP A 278 1.67 52.66 -6.87
CA TRP A 278 2.32 52.32 -8.14
C TRP A 278 2.18 50.82 -8.48
N ILE A 279 2.21 49.94 -7.47
CA ILE A 279 2.02 48.49 -7.64
C ILE A 279 0.58 48.21 -8.04
N ARG A 280 -0.38 48.85 -7.36
CA ARG A 280 -1.80 48.76 -7.74
C ARG A 280 -1.98 49.15 -9.21
N SER A 281 -1.41 50.28 -9.62
CA SER A 281 -1.48 50.79 -10.99
C SER A 281 -0.82 49.84 -11.98
N MET A 282 0.33 49.25 -11.62
CA MET A 282 1.03 48.24 -12.43
C MET A 282 0.16 47.01 -12.64
N LEU A 283 -0.46 46.47 -11.57
CA LEU A 283 -1.30 45.28 -11.64
C LEU A 283 -2.59 45.53 -12.44
N LEU A 284 -3.24 46.69 -12.26
CA LEU A 284 -4.45 47.05 -13.01
C LEU A 284 -4.21 47.12 -14.53
N ASN A 285 -3.03 47.61 -14.93
CA ASN A 285 -2.65 47.81 -16.32
C ASN A 285 -1.88 46.62 -16.92
N ALA A 286 -1.68 45.54 -16.17
CA ALA A 286 -1.00 44.35 -16.65
C ALA A 286 -1.81 43.71 -17.80
N LYS A 287 -1.11 43.24 -18.83
CA LYS A 287 -1.71 42.45 -19.92
C LYS A 287 -2.01 41.04 -19.43
N GLU A 288 -2.97 40.34 -20.04
CA GLU A 288 -3.37 39.00 -19.58
C GLU A 288 -2.29 37.92 -19.79
N GLU A 289 -1.44 38.08 -20.82
CA GLU A 289 -0.33 37.17 -21.12
C GLU A 289 1.02 37.81 -20.76
N VAL A 290 1.33 37.91 -19.46
CA VAL A 290 2.69 38.28 -19.03
C VAL A 290 3.54 37.03 -18.93
N GLN A 291 4.49 36.86 -19.84
CA GLN A 291 5.51 35.83 -19.76
C GLN A 291 6.65 36.30 -18.85
N ILE A 292 7.18 35.39 -18.02
CA ILE A 292 8.37 35.66 -17.20
C ILE A 292 9.54 35.93 -18.13
N THR A 293 10.14 37.12 -18.02
CA THR A 293 11.28 37.53 -18.85
C THR A 293 12.61 37.11 -18.22
N ALA A 294 13.68 37.04 -19.04
CA ALA A 294 15.03 36.74 -18.55
C ALA A 294 15.64 37.85 -17.66
N ILE A 295 14.99 39.03 -17.59
CA ILE A 295 15.36 40.15 -16.73
C ILE A 295 14.31 40.25 -15.63
N SER A 296 14.73 40.32 -14.37
CA SER A 296 13.84 40.50 -13.22
C SER A 296 13.04 41.79 -13.37
N ASN A 297 11.73 41.66 -13.36
CA ASN A 297 10.77 42.74 -13.40
C ASN A 297 9.92 42.70 -12.12
N ALA A 298 9.50 43.86 -11.62
CA ALA A 298 8.69 43.95 -10.40
C ALA A 298 7.36 43.18 -10.49
N ILE A 299 6.88 42.91 -11.71
CA ILE A 299 5.68 42.12 -11.96
C ILE A 299 5.89 40.60 -11.78
N ASP A 300 7.13 40.11 -11.92
CA ASP A 300 7.44 38.67 -11.92
C ASP A 300 7.07 38.00 -10.60
N ASP A 301 7.31 38.68 -9.47
CA ASP A 301 6.95 38.18 -8.15
C ASP A 301 5.43 37.87 -8.04
N TYR A 302 4.59 38.68 -8.69
CA TYR A 302 3.14 38.52 -8.69
C TYR A 302 2.66 37.44 -9.67
N ILE A 303 3.38 37.23 -10.78
CA ILE A 303 3.14 36.09 -11.67
C ILE A 303 3.44 34.78 -10.93
N LEU A 304 4.57 34.73 -10.23
CA LEU A 304 4.95 33.58 -9.41
C LEU A 304 3.95 33.32 -8.28
N LEU A 305 3.42 34.38 -7.66
CA LEU A 305 2.33 34.27 -6.68
C LEU A 305 1.08 33.63 -7.27
N ILE A 306 0.65 34.02 -8.48
CA ILE A 306 -0.48 33.37 -9.17
C ILE A 306 -0.21 31.90 -9.43
N GLU A 307 0.97 31.60 -9.94
CA GLU A 307 1.36 30.23 -10.25
C GLU A 307 1.39 29.36 -8.97
N GLN A 308 1.85 29.92 -7.87
CA GLN A 308 1.83 29.29 -6.55
C GLN A 308 0.40 29.03 -6.08
N ILE A 309 -0.51 30.00 -6.19
CA ILE A 309 -1.94 29.82 -5.88
C ILE A 309 -2.52 28.67 -6.72
N LYS A 310 -2.28 28.67 -8.04
CA LYS A 310 -2.80 27.65 -8.95
C LYS A 310 -2.32 26.24 -8.57
N ARG A 311 -1.03 26.10 -8.25
CA ARG A 311 -0.43 24.83 -7.83
C ARG A 311 -0.99 24.33 -6.51
N THR A 312 -1.19 25.22 -5.53
CA THR A 312 -1.79 24.85 -4.25
C THR A 312 -3.25 24.42 -4.42
N VAL A 313 -4.04 25.11 -5.25
CA VAL A 313 -5.41 24.68 -5.57
C VAL A 313 -5.41 23.31 -6.26
N SER A 314 -4.52 23.07 -7.22
CA SER A 314 -4.38 21.76 -7.87
C SER A 314 -4.03 20.65 -6.87
N LEU A 315 -3.13 20.90 -5.92
CA LEU A 315 -2.82 19.98 -4.84
C LEU A 315 -4.06 19.67 -3.98
N ILE A 316 -4.78 20.71 -3.55
CA ILE A 316 -5.99 20.58 -2.73
C ILE A 316 -7.01 19.69 -3.43
N VAL A 317 -7.30 19.95 -4.71
CA VAL A 317 -8.24 19.14 -5.50
C VAL A 317 -7.82 17.68 -5.56
N ASN A 318 -6.53 17.38 -5.73
CA ASN A 318 -6.03 16.00 -5.76
C ASN A 318 -6.23 15.30 -4.40
N ILE A 319 -5.95 15.98 -3.29
CA ILE A 319 -6.09 15.39 -1.95
C ILE A 319 -7.57 15.26 -1.55
N GLU A 320 -8.41 16.26 -1.82
CA GLU A 320 -9.86 16.18 -1.61
C GLU A 320 -10.49 15.05 -2.43
N SER A 321 -10.06 14.87 -3.69
CA SER A 321 -10.48 13.74 -4.53
C SER A 321 -10.09 12.40 -3.92
N LEU A 322 -8.87 12.27 -3.40
CA LEU A 322 -8.43 11.07 -2.68
C LEU A 322 -9.34 10.80 -1.47
N ILE A 323 -9.55 11.79 -0.59
CA ILE A 323 -10.39 11.66 0.60
C ILE A 323 -11.80 11.19 0.22
N ASN A 324 -12.40 11.81 -0.80
CA ASN A 324 -13.73 11.45 -1.28
C ASN A 324 -13.77 10.01 -1.83
N SER A 325 -12.75 9.60 -2.60
CA SER A 325 -12.67 8.24 -3.14
C SER A 325 -12.58 7.17 -2.05
N ILE A 326 -11.85 7.45 -0.96
CA ILE A 326 -11.71 6.54 0.18
C ILE A 326 -13.03 6.46 0.95
N ASN A 327 -13.68 7.61 1.22
CA ASN A 327 -14.97 7.64 1.93
C ASN A 327 -16.07 6.89 1.16
N GLN A 328 -16.13 7.05 -0.17
CA GLN A 328 -17.07 6.31 -1.01
C GLN A 328 -16.81 4.80 -0.98
N ALA A 329 -15.55 4.38 -0.96
CA ALA A 329 -15.19 2.96 -0.86
C ALA A 329 -15.66 2.35 0.48
N LYS A 330 -15.55 3.08 1.60
CA LYS A 330 -16.05 2.63 2.91
C LYS A 330 -17.57 2.44 2.92
N CYS A 331 -18.33 3.41 2.44
CA CYS A 331 -19.80 3.33 2.41
C CYS A 331 -20.36 2.22 1.50
N SER A 332 -19.55 1.65 0.59
CA SER A 332 -19.96 0.54 -0.26
C SER A 332 -19.74 -0.85 0.34
N HIS A 333 -19.07 -0.92 1.50
CA HIS A 333 -18.78 -2.15 2.23
C HIS A 333 -19.67 -2.37 3.47
N ASP A 334 -20.37 -1.33 3.92
CA ASP A 334 -21.40 -1.37 4.96
C ASP A 334 -22.79 -1.68 4.36
#